data_AF-A0A838KZA0-F1
#
_entry.id   AF-A0A838KZA0-F1
#
_cell.length_a   1.000
_cell.length_b   1.000
_cell.length_c   1.000
_cell.angle_alpha   90.00
_cell.angle_beta   90.00
_cell.angle_gamma   90.00
#
_symmetry.space_group_name_H-M   'P 1'
#
loop_
_entity.id
_entity.type
_entity.pdbx_description
1 polymer ?
#
loop_
_entity_poly.entity_id
_entity_poly.type
_entity_poly.pdbx_seq_one_letter_code
_entity_poly.pdbx_strand_id
1 'polypeptide(L)'
;TALITIYNKVPWDYIPVGDNVYGKVLDGIAQEVDIETGEVLFEWHSLEHVGLEESYTKPYDYFHINSIEVYDQDHLLISSRTTSTVYKVDRKTGEVVWRLGGKNSDFEMGQGTRTTFQHDARRHPDGTITIFDNGNVNRVEQSRGIAVEVDEDAMIASLAREYTHPDKVLSATQGSVQVLPNGNVLVGWGSAPLFSEFDHDGELIFSAAFPTESETYRAFRFPWSGQPTDNPAIVAELGADDEVTIYASWNGATEVATWQVLAGAGPDSLEPLASAPRKGFETVITLRTTEPYIGLKATNGSDRVLGTTRTIKLEDSA
;
A
#
# COMPACT_ATOMS: atom_id res chain seq x y z
N THR A 1 14.94 12.31 -2.85
CA THR A 1 15.81 11.29 -2.24
C THR A 1 15.03 10.01 -2.03
N ALA A 2 15.70 8.88 -1.77
CA ALA A 2 15.10 7.61 -1.39
C ALA A 2 15.71 7.10 -0.09
N LEU A 3 14.89 6.49 0.77
CA LEU A 3 15.34 5.85 2.01
C LEU A 3 15.41 4.34 1.80
N ILE A 4 16.54 3.74 2.16
CA ILE A 4 16.86 2.34 1.89
C ILE A 4 17.28 1.66 3.18
N THR A 5 16.70 0.51 3.45
CA THR A 5 17.14 -0.41 4.50
C THR A 5 18.20 -1.34 3.95
N ILE A 6 19.33 -1.48 4.63
CA ILE A 6 20.44 -2.33 4.22
C ILE A 6 20.78 -3.29 5.37
N TYR A 7 21.15 -4.52 5.01
CA TYR A 7 21.63 -5.54 5.93
C TYR A 7 23.09 -5.83 5.61
N ASN A 8 24.01 -5.35 6.43
CA ASN A 8 25.44 -5.57 6.23
C ASN A 8 25.99 -6.58 7.23
N LYS A 9 26.59 -7.67 6.74
CA LYS A 9 27.10 -8.74 7.60
C LYS A 9 28.53 -8.44 8.05
N VAL A 10 28.72 -8.18 9.33
CA VAL A 10 30.00 -7.80 9.93
C VAL A 10 30.41 -8.76 11.06
N PRO A 11 31.72 -8.96 11.31
CA PRO A 11 32.16 -9.62 12.53
C PRO A 11 31.83 -8.76 13.76
N TRP A 12 31.38 -9.37 14.85
CA TRP A 12 31.05 -8.66 16.08
C TRP A 12 31.30 -9.50 17.34
N ASP A 13 31.47 -8.81 18.46
CA ASP A 13 31.68 -9.43 19.77
C ASP A 13 30.33 -9.78 20.43
N TYR A 14 30.13 -11.05 20.80
CA TYR A 14 28.91 -11.50 21.48
C TYR A 14 29.05 -11.55 23.01
N ILE A 15 30.21 -11.15 23.57
CA ILE A 15 30.40 -11.07 25.03
C ILE A 15 29.27 -10.29 25.72
N PRO A 16 28.78 -9.14 25.20
CA PRO A 16 27.69 -8.39 25.82
C PRO A 16 26.37 -9.17 25.98
N VAL A 17 26.15 -10.19 25.14
CA VAL A 17 24.96 -11.04 25.17
C VAL A 17 25.21 -12.42 25.79
N GLY A 18 26.34 -12.57 26.50
CA GLY A 18 26.67 -13.75 27.28
C GLY A 18 27.21 -14.93 26.48
N ASP A 19 27.63 -14.70 25.23
CA ASP A 19 28.28 -15.72 24.40
C ASP A 19 29.79 -15.45 24.32
N ASN A 20 30.61 -16.46 24.61
CA ASN A 20 32.06 -16.31 24.74
C ASN A 20 32.80 -16.44 23.40
N VAL A 21 32.12 -16.13 22.29
CA VAL A 21 32.66 -16.27 20.92
C VAL A 21 32.44 -15.01 20.10
N TYR A 22 33.36 -14.74 19.18
CA TYR A 22 33.14 -13.79 18.10
C TYR A 22 32.19 -14.41 17.06
N GLY A 23 31.19 -13.64 16.65
CA GLY A 23 30.19 -14.07 15.68
C GLY A 23 30.07 -13.12 14.49
N LYS A 24 29.01 -13.30 13.69
CA LYS A 24 28.65 -12.41 12.60
C LYS A 24 27.28 -11.82 12.89
N VAL A 25 27.15 -10.50 12.80
CA VAL A 25 25.88 -9.79 12.97
C VAL A 25 25.48 -9.15 11.65
N LEU A 26 24.18 -9.07 11.41
CA LEU A 26 23.59 -8.18 10.42
C LEU A 26 23.41 -6.79 11.04
N ASP A 27 24.28 -5.89 10.64
CA ASP A 27 24.12 -4.46 10.89
C ASP A 27 22.91 -3.96 10.09
N GLY A 28 21.99 -3.29 10.79
CA GLY A 28 20.80 -2.72 10.20
C GLY A 28 21.07 -1.27 9.86
N ILE A 29 21.20 -0.99 8.57
CA ILE A 29 21.60 0.32 8.08
C ILE A 29 20.40 1.03 7.47
N ALA A 30 20.21 2.31 7.82
CA ALA A 30 19.30 3.21 7.13
C ALA A 30 20.12 4.21 6.31
N GLN A 31 19.86 4.26 5.00
CA GLN A 31 20.58 5.13 4.09
C GLN A 31 19.61 6.04 3.33
N GLU A 32 19.97 7.31 3.17
CA GLU A 32 19.31 8.22 2.25
C GLU A 32 20.18 8.47 1.04
N VAL A 33 19.60 8.31 -0.15
CA VAL A 33 20.29 8.55 -1.41
C VAL A 33 19.58 9.61 -2.24
N ASP A 34 20.34 10.45 -2.91
CA ASP A 34 19.81 11.24 -4.01
C ASP A 34 19.51 10.32 -5.21
N ILE A 35 18.30 10.39 -5.76
CA ILE A 35 17.86 9.47 -6.81
C ILE A 35 18.49 9.84 -8.17
N GLU A 36 18.75 11.12 -8.41
CA GLU A 36 19.28 11.60 -9.69
C GLU A 36 20.79 11.35 -9.78
N THR A 37 21.53 11.63 -8.70
CA THR A 37 23.00 11.54 -8.68
C THR A 37 23.52 10.21 -8.15
N GLY A 38 22.74 9.50 -7.32
CA GLY A 38 23.19 8.32 -6.58
C GLY A 38 24.08 8.65 -5.37
N GLU A 39 24.19 9.93 -4.98
CA GLU A 39 24.96 10.34 -3.81
C GLU A 39 24.30 9.87 -2.51
N VAL A 40 25.12 9.36 -1.58
CA VAL A 40 24.66 9.04 -0.21
C VAL A 40 24.65 10.33 0.59
N LEU A 41 23.46 10.73 1.03
CA LEU A 41 23.22 11.96 1.78
C LEU A 41 23.27 11.72 3.30
N PHE A 42 22.93 10.52 3.73
CA PHE A 42 22.91 10.10 5.13
C PHE A 42 23.05 8.58 5.21
N GLU A 43 23.78 8.09 6.22
CA GLU A 43 23.91 6.67 6.53
C GLU A 43 23.97 6.50 8.05
N TRP A 44 23.18 5.56 8.57
CA TRP A 44 23.08 5.27 9.99
C TRP A 44 23.23 3.77 10.22
N HIS A 45 24.12 3.40 11.14
CA HIS A 45 24.45 2.01 11.48
C HIS A 45 23.86 1.65 12.84
N SER A 46 22.97 0.65 12.90
CA SER A 46 22.35 0.30 14.18
C SER A 46 23.36 -0.15 15.23
N LEU A 47 24.45 -0.80 14.83
CA LEU A 47 25.48 -1.30 15.74
C LEU A 47 26.24 -0.20 16.50
N GLU A 48 26.19 1.04 16.02
CA GLU A 48 26.81 2.19 16.70
C GLU A 48 25.93 2.73 17.84
N HIS A 49 24.63 2.42 17.83
CA HIS A 49 23.63 3.09 18.68
C HIS A 49 22.72 2.14 19.48
N VAL A 50 22.61 0.87 19.08
CA VAL A 50 21.67 -0.11 19.67
C VAL A 50 22.41 -1.38 20.08
N GLY A 51 22.28 -1.75 21.35
CA GLY A 51 22.95 -2.92 21.91
C GLY A 51 22.36 -4.24 21.42
N LEU A 52 23.18 -5.28 21.30
CA LEU A 52 22.71 -6.62 20.93
C LEU A 52 21.72 -7.19 21.97
N GLU A 53 21.90 -6.82 23.23
CA GLU A 53 21.06 -7.23 24.36
C GLU A 53 19.66 -6.61 24.34
N GLU A 54 19.42 -5.56 23.55
CA GLU A 54 18.08 -5.02 23.32
C GLU A 54 17.21 -5.99 22.51
N SER A 55 17.84 -6.88 21.75
CA SER A 55 17.14 -7.86 20.90
C SER A 55 16.47 -8.98 21.71
N TYR A 56 15.29 -9.42 21.26
CA TYR A 56 14.62 -10.62 21.76
C TYR A 56 15.03 -11.89 21.00
N THR A 57 15.89 -11.78 19.98
CA THR A 57 16.32 -12.90 19.12
C THR A 57 17.82 -13.16 19.21
N LYS A 58 18.31 -14.11 18.42
CA LYS A 58 19.73 -14.45 18.39
C LYS A 58 20.56 -13.31 17.77
N PRO A 59 21.82 -13.14 18.19
CA PRO A 59 22.64 -11.99 17.79
C PRO A 59 22.89 -11.84 16.28
N TYR A 60 22.78 -12.92 15.49
CA TYR A 60 23.02 -12.86 14.05
C TYR A 60 22.13 -11.82 13.35
N ASP A 61 20.87 -11.74 13.72
CA ASP A 61 19.90 -10.79 13.17
C ASP A 61 19.22 -10.06 14.33
N TYR A 62 20.04 -9.28 15.04
CA TYR A 62 19.64 -8.67 16.30
C TYR A 62 18.71 -7.48 16.12
N PHE A 63 18.85 -6.73 15.01
CA PHE A 63 18.09 -5.48 14.76
C PHE A 63 16.99 -5.63 13.71
N HIS A 64 17.16 -6.42 12.65
CA HIS A 64 16.12 -6.64 11.63
C HIS A 64 15.30 -5.38 11.26
N ILE A 65 15.96 -4.43 10.60
CA ILE A 65 15.35 -3.16 10.16
C ILE A 65 14.27 -3.42 9.09
N ASN A 66 13.05 -2.91 9.28
CA ASN A 66 11.94 -3.21 8.37
C ASN A 66 11.12 -2.02 7.88
N SER A 67 11.31 -0.84 8.48
CA SER A 67 10.74 0.40 7.96
C SER A 67 11.58 1.60 8.37
N ILE A 68 11.57 2.59 7.49
CA ILE A 68 12.09 3.93 7.71
C ILE A 68 10.99 4.89 7.28
N GLU A 69 10.74 5.91 8.09
CA GLU A 69 9.79 6.97 7.81
C GLU A 69 10.43 8.32 8.13
N VAL A 70 10.09 9.37 7.37
CA VAL A 70 10.51 10.72 7.71
C VAL A 70 9.63 11.20 8.87
N TYR A 71 10.24 11.49 10.02
CA TYR A 71 9.48 12.03 11.16
C TYR A 71 9.24 13.53 10.96
N ASP A 72 10.32 14.25 10.68
CA ASP A 72 10.34 15.67 10.32
C ASP A 72 11.60 15.97 9.47
N GLN A 73 11.94 17.24 9.30
CA GLN A 73 13.11 17.64 8.51
C GLN A 73 14.43 17.09 9.06
N ASP A 74 14.55 16.97 10.39
CA ASP A 74 15.77 16.64 11.11
C ASP A 74 15.79 15.21 11.65
N HIS A 75 14.66 14.49 11.61
CA HIS A 75 14.55 13.16 12.23
C HIS A 75 13.93 12.09 11.32
N LEU A 76 14.35 10.84 11.52
CA LEU A 76 13.74 9.64 10.94
C LEU A 76 13.12 8.77 12.03
N LEU A 77 12.04 8.07 11.70
CA LEU A 77 11.64 6.87 12.44
C LEU A 77 12.25 5.64 11.78
N ILE A 78 12.81 4.76 12.60
CA ILE A 78 13.35 3.47 12.18
C ILE A 78 12.70 2.38 13.02
N SER A 79 12.14 1.36 12.38
CA SER A 79 11.55 0.21 13.10
C SER A 79 12.44 -1.01 13.01
N SER A 80 12.61 -1.65 14.16
CA SER A 80 13.33 -2.91 14.32
C SER A 80 12.38 -4.00 14.78
N ARG A 81 12.27 -5.05 13.97
CA ARG A 81 11.42 -6.20 14.29
C ARG A 81 11.88 -6.90 15.57
N THR A 82 13.18 -7.17 15.67
CA THR A 82 13.73 -8.10 16.66
C THR A 82 14.00 -7.49 18.02
N THR A 83 14.16 -6.16 18.10
CA THR A 83 14.11 -5.42 19.37
C THR A 83 12.69 -5.07 19.79
N SER A 84 11.72 -5.20 18.86
CA SER A 84 10.33 -4.76 19.03
C SER A 84 10.21 -3.28 19.43
N THR A 85 11.02 -2.45 18.79
CA THR A 85 11.15 -1.02 19.09
C THR A 85 11.07 -0.17 17.82
N VAL A 86 10.45 1.01 17.94
CA VAL A 86 10.54 2.10 16.97
C VAL A 86 11.45 3.19 17.54
N TYR A 87 12.42 3.64 16.76
CA TYR A 87 13.44 4.60 17.16
C TYR A 87 13.23 5.92 16.42
N LYS A 88 13.25 7.05 17.13
CA LYS A 88 13.46 8.37 16.49
C LYS A 88 14.94 8.68 16.48
N VAL A 89 15.49 8.93 15.30
CA VAL A 89 16.92 9.17 15.08
C VAL A 89 17.13 10.57 14.54
N ASP A 90 18.07 11.30 15.12
CA ASP A 90 18.52 12.61 14.62
C ASP A 90 19.42 12.42 13.39
N ARG A 91 19.05 13.02 12.26
CA ARG A 91 19.73 12.86 10.97
C ARG A 91 21.08 13.53 10.90
N LYS A 92 21.37 14.49 11.79
CA LYS A 92 22.64 15.24 11.80
C LYS A 92 23.68 14.53 12.66
N THR A 93 23.25 13.96 13.78
CA THR A 93 24.14 13.37 14.78
C THR A 93 24.15 11.85 14.74
N GLY A 94 23.10 11.22 14.21
CA GLY A 94 22.89 9.77 14.27
C GLY A 94 22.36 9.28 15.62
N GLU A 95 22.22 10.17 16.60
CA GLU A 95 21.78 9.80 17.95
C GLU A 95 20.33 9.32 17.97
N VAL A 96 20.06 8.32 18.80
CA VAL A 96 18.70 7.88 19.11
C VAL A 96 18.09 8.86 20.10
N VAL A 97 17.12 9.66 19.63
CA VAL A 97 16.40 10.65 20.44
C VAL A 97 15.48 9.95 21.45
N TRP A 98 14.77 8.92 21.01
CA TRP A 98 13.96 8.07 21.89
C TRP A 98 13.64 6.69 21.28
N ARG A 99 13.21 5.79 22.16
CA ARG A 99 12.78 4.40 21.90
C ARG A 99 11.32 4.20 22.32
N LEU A 100 10.45 3.91 21.35
CA LEU A 100 9.06 3.53 21.58
C LEU A 100 8.93 2.00 21.56
N GLY A 101 8.64 1.40 22.72
CA GLY A 101 8.55 -0.05 22.88
C GLY A 101 9.86 -0.75 23.22
N GLY A 102 9.86 -2.08 23.08
CA GLY A 102 11.00 -2.94 23.42
C GLY A 102 11.37 -3.00 24.91
N LYS A 103 12.61 -3.45 25.16
CA LYS A 103 13.17 -3.62 26.51
C LYS A 103 13.52 -2.29 27.19
N ASN A 104 13.90 -1.30 26.39
CA ASN A 104 14.47 -0.02 26.84
C ASN A 104 13.59 1.15 26.36
N SER A 105 12.27 1.03 26.46
CA SER A 105 11.41 2.15 26.03
C SER A 105 11.63 3.37 26.92
N ASP A 106 11.72 4.54 26.30
CA ASP A 106 11.77 5.82 27.01
C ASP A 106 10.36 6.32 27.39
N PHE A 107 9.31 5.70 26.86
CA PHE A 107 7.92 6.08 27.11
C PHE A 107 7.25 5.21 28.18
N GLU A 108 6.38 5.83 28.98
CA GLU A 108 5.33 5.11 29.69
C GLU A 108 4.33 4.53 28.68
N MET A 109 4.39 3.22 28.49
CA MET A 109 3.57 2.51 27.51
C MET A 109 2.17 2.22 28.06
N GLY A 110 1.17 3.00 27.62
CA GLY A 110 -0.23 2.82 27.94
C GLY A 110 -0.78 1.46 27.49
N GLN A 111 -1.95 1.07 28.02
CA GLN A 111 -2.55 -0.22 27.70
C GLN A 111 -2.74 -0.40 26.18
N GLY A 112 -2.30 -1.55 25.66
CA GLY A 112 -2.44 -1.89 24.25
C GLY A 112 -1.41 -1.28 23.30
N THR A 113 -0.50 -0.43 23.76
CA THR A 113 0.52 0.22 22.90
C THR A 113 1.77 -0.63 22.67
N ARG A 114 2.06 -1.60 23.54
CA ARG A 114 3.21 -2.49 23.38
C ARG A 114 3.00 -3.43 22.19
N THR A 115 3.98 -3.47 21.30
CA THR A 115 4.00 -4.34 20.13
C THR A 115 5.07 -5.42 20.25
N THR A 116 5.02 -6.43 19.39
CA THR A 116 6.11 -7.41 19.28
C THR A 116 6.30 -7.82 17.82
N PHE A 117 7.56 -7.84 17.36
CA PHE A 117 7.91 -8.15 15.97
C PHE A 117 7.22 -7.26 14.93
N GLN A 118 6.92 -6.01 15.29
CA GLN A 118 6.10 -5.09 14.50
C GLN A 118 6.77 -4.65 13.20
N HIS A 119 5.95 -4.20 12.25
CA HIS A 119 6.37 -3.65 10.96
C HIS A 119 5.70 -2.29 10.69
N ASP A 120 6.25 -1.59 9.71
CA ASP A 120 5.61 -0.44 9.04
C ASP A 120 5.18 0.68 10.00
N ALA A 121 6.12 1.14 10.81
CA ALA A 121 5.92 2.33 11.63
C ALA A 121 5.86 3.58 10.72
N ARG A 122 4.74 4.30 10.74
CA ARG A 122 4.50 5.50 9.91
C ARG A 122 4.00 6.67 10.73
N ARG A 123 4.63 7.84 10.55
CA ARG A 123 4.24 9.10 11.18
C ARG A 123 3.20 9.81 10.31
N HIS A 124 2.15 10.35 10.94
CA HIS A 124 1.07 11.07 10.25
C HIS A 124 1.02 12.55 10.62
N PRO A 125 0.43 13.44 9.79
CA PRO A 125 0.36 14.87 10.11
C PRO A 125 -0.33 15.22 11.43
N ASP A 126 -1.19 14.34 11.96
CA ASP A 126 -2.03 14.58 13.14
C ASP A 126 -1.33 14.35 14.49
N GLY A 127 -0.15 13.75 14.53
CA GLY A 127 0.50 13.36 15.80
C GLY A 127 0.69 11.86 15.97
N THR A 128 -0.10 11.05 15.26
CA THR A 128 -0.09 9.61 15.45
C THR A 128 1.06 8.92 14.72
N ILE A 129 1.40 7.73 15.22
CA ILE A 129 2.26 6.75 14.57
C ILE A 129 1.43 5.48 14.36
N THR A 130 1.21 5.09 13.10
CA THR A 130 0.59 3.78 12.80
C THR A 130 1.66 2.70 12.78
N ILE A 131 1.32 1.52 13.28
CA ILE A 131 2.21 0.36 13.38
C ILE A 131 1.42 -0.90 13.04
N PHE A 132 2.00 -1.80 12.25
CA PHE A 132 1.48 -3.16 12.12
C PHE A 132 2.10 -4.05 13.21
N ASP A 133 1.33 -4.39 14.23
CA ASP A 133 1.75 -5.27 15.32
C ASP A 133 1.47 -6.73 14.94
N ASN A 134 2.51 -7.39 14.42
CA ASN A 134 2.46 -8.82 14.12
C ASN A 134 2.11 -9.65 15.37
N GLY A 135 2.64 -9.23 16.52
CA GLY A 135 2.63 -9.99 17.75
C GLY A 135 3.50 -11.24 17.67
N ASN A 136 3.90 -11.76 18.83
CA ASN A 136 4.44 -13.12 18.88
C ASN A 136 3.28 -14.09 18.67
N VAL A 137 3.16 -14.66 17.47
CA VAL A 137 2.03 -15.53 17.07
C VAL A 137 1.78 -16.74 17.97
N ASN A 138 2.74 -17.10 18.83
CA ASN A 138 2.57 -18.15 19.86
C ASN A 138 2.00 -17.63 21.20
N ARG A 139 1.77 -16.32 21.32
CA ARG A 139 1.38 -15.62 22.56
C ARG A 139 0.21 -14.66 22.37
N VAL A 140 -0.10 -14.27 21.16
CA VAL A 140 -1.24 -13.39 20.83
C VAL A 140 -2.33 -14.17 20.10
N GLU A 141 -3.58 -13.73 20.21
CA GLU A 141 -4.70 -14.33 19.50
C GLU A 141 -4.77 -13.90 18.02
N GLN A 142 -4.28 -12.71 17.71
CA GLN A 142 -4.29 -12.13 16.35
C GLN A 142 -3.23 -11.03 16.23
N SER A 143 -2.81 -10.76 15.00
CA SER A 143 -2.09 -9.55 14.62
C SER A 143 -3.06 -8.38 14.48
N ARG A 144 -2.55 -7.15 14.47
CA ARG A 144 -3.38 -5.95 14.41
C ARG A 144 -2.66 -4.77 13.78
N GLY A 145 -3.40 -3.88 13.14
CA GLY A 145 -2.94 -2.51 12.92
C GLY A 145 -3.25 -1.67 14.14
N ILE A 146 -2.37 -0.77 14.55
CA ILE A 146 -2.64 0.19 15.63
C ILE A 146 -2.23 1.60 15.21
N ALA A 147 -2.86 2.60 15.84
CA ALA A 147 -2.42 3.98 15.85
C ALA A 147 -2.07 4.38 17.30
N VAL A 148 -0.86 4.89 17.49
CA VAL A 148 -0.33 5.30 18.79
C VAL A 148 -0.11 6.81 18.80
N GLU A 149 -0.62 7.47 19.82
CA GLU A 149 -0.27 8.86 20.15
C GLU A 149 0.95 8.87 21.07
N VAL A 150 1.90 9.76 20.78
CA VAL A 150 3.10 9.96 21.61
C VAL A 150 3.13 11.40 22.11
N ASP A 151 3.24 11.55 23.42
CA ASP A 151 3.58 12.81 24.08
C ASP A 151 5.08 12.79 24.34
N GLU A 152 5.86 13.52 23.53
CA GLU A 152 7.32 13.57 23.65
C GLU A 152 7.81 14.43 24.84
N ASP A 153 6.96 15.30 25.39
CA ASP A 153 7.32 16.12 26.56
C ASP A 153 7.12 15.31 27.85
N ALA A 154 5.99 14.61 27.95
CA ALA A 154 5.66 13.75 29.08
C ALA A 154 6.27 12.34 28.97
N MET A 155 6.74 11.96 27.79
CA MET A 155 7.17 10.60 27.44
C MET A 155 6.09 9.56 27.74
N ILE A 156 4.87 9.79 27.23
CA ILE A 156 3.72 8.87 27.37
C ILE A 156 3.27 8.41 25.98
N ALA A 157 3.01 7.11 25.84
CA ALA A 157 2.41 6.53 24.64
C ALA A 157 0.99 6.01 24.94
N SER A 158 0.01 6.43 24.14
CA SER A 158 -1.40 6.04 24.30
C SER A 158 -1.95 5.41 23.02
N LEU A 159 -2.81 4.41 23.17
CA LEU A 159 -3.46 3.75 22.04
C LEU A 159 -4.63 4.61 21.57
N ALA A 160 -4.55 5.15 20.36
CA ALA A 160 -5.63 5.93 19.76
C ALA A 160 -6.63 5.04 19.02
N ARG A 161 -6.14 4.04 18.28
CA ARG A 161 -6.99 3.12 17.52
C ARG A 161 -6.35 1.75 17.36
N GLU A 162 -7.21 0.74 17.21
CA GLU A 162 -6.85 -0.64 16.91
C GLU A 162 -7.71 -1.16 15.76
N TYR A 163 -7.10 -1.92 14.86
CA TYR A 163 -7.73 -2.52 13.68
C TYR A 163 -7.45 -4.04 13.69
N THR A 164 -8.48 -4.83 13.92
CA THR A 164 -8.41 -6.30 14.01
C THR A 164 -9.33 -6.97 13.00
N HIS A 165 -8.90 -8.12 12.46
CA HIS A 165 -9.77 -8.91 11.58
C HIS A 165 -10.70 -9.82 12.40
N PRO A 166 -12.01 -9.92 12.09
CA PRO A 166 -12.96 -10.78 12.83
C PRO A 166 -12.55 -12.24 12.91
N ASP A 167 -11.87 -12.74 11.88
CA ASP A 167 -11.34 -14.11 11.81
C ASP A 167 -10.04 -14.32 12.60
N LYS A 168 -9.60 -13.33 13.39
CA LYS A 168 -8.38 -13.40 14.22
C LYS A 168 -7.12 -13.75 13.43
N VAL A 169 -6.87 -12.97 12.37
CA VAL A 169 -5.75 -13.20 11.45
C VAL A 169 -4.41 -13.07 12.17
N LEU A 170 -3.54 -14.06 12.01
CA LEU A 170 -2.17 -14.06 12.50
C LEU A 170 -1.20 -13.88 11.33
N SER A 171 -0.28 -12.93 11.46
CA SER A 171 0.76 -12.63 10.49
C SER A 171 2.12 -12.64 11.18
N ALA A 172 2.91 -13.69 10.94
CA ALA A 172 4.20 -13.86 11.60
C ALA A 172 5.28 -12.86 11.14
N THR A 173 5.14 -12.31 9.93
CA THR A 173 6.10 -11.38 9.33
C THR A 173 5.40 -10.38 8.42
N GLN A 174 6.10 -9.29 8.09
CA GLN A 174 5.66 -8.31 7.09
C GLN A 174 4.38 -7.57 7.56
N GLY A 175 3.70 -6.90 6.65
CA GLY A 175 2.45 -6.20 6.92
C GLY A 175 2.60 -4.68 6.90
N SER A 176 1.45 -4.00 6.74
CA SER A 176 1.39 -2.56 6.62
C SER A 176 0.08 -1.98 7.13
N VAL A 177 0.13 -0.71 7.52
CA VAL A 177 -1.04 0.10 7.86
C VAL A 177 -0.96 1.40 7.05
N GLN A 178 -1.95 1.61 6.19
CA GLN A 178 -2.04 2.82 5.36
C GLN A 178 -3.32 3.58 5.69
N VAL A 179 -3.18 4.81 6.17
CA VAL A 179 -4.28 5.76 6.27
C VAL A 179 -4.60 6.31 4.88
N LEU A 180 -5.87 6.22 4.46
CA LEU A 180 -6.37 6.66 3.16
C LEU A 180 -6.86 8.12 3.23
N PRO A 181 -6.93 8.85 2.08
CA PRO A 181 -7.35 10.26 2.07
C PRO A 181 -8.75 10.55 2.64
N ASN A 182 -9.63 9.54 2.67
CA ASN A 182 -10.97 9.63 3.25
C ASN A 182 -11.02 9.30 4.75
N GLY A 183 -9.87 9.02 5.39
CA GLY A 183 -9.77 8.65 6.81
C GLY A 183 -9.93 7.15 7.09
N ASN A 184 -10.24 6.34 6.08
CA ASN A 184 -10.24 4.88 6.21
C ASN A 184 -8.81 4.35 6.36
N VAL A 185 -8.69 3.10 6.81
CA VAL A 185 -7.39 2.45 7.01
C VAL A 185 -7.33 1.15 6.23
N LEU A 186 -6.34 1.03 5.35
CA LEU A 186 -6.01 -0.21 4.68
C LEU A 186 -4.94 -0.95 5.48
N VAL A 187 -5.22 -2.21 5.84
CA VAL A 187 -4.27 -3.11 6.50
C VAL A 187 -3.86 -4.21 5.52
N GLY A 188 -2.56 -4.30 5.25
CA GLY A 188 -1.97 -5.44 4.57
C GLY A 188 -1.51 -6.47 5.62
N TRP A 189 -2.02 -7.70 5.56
CA TRP A 189 -1.78 -8.69 6.62
C TRP A 189 -0.50 -9.50 6.43
N GLY A 190 0.51 -8.96 5.73
CA GLY A 190 1.85 -9.53 5.69
C GLY A 190 1.88 -10.95 5.11
N SER A 191 2.40 -11.89 5.90
CA SER A 191 2.45 -13.33 5.57
C SER A 191 1.08 -14.02 5.60
N ALA A 192 0.00 -13.33 5.98
CA ALA A 192 -1.35 -13.84 5.75
C ALA A 192 -1.85 -13.35 4.38
N PRO A 193 -2.48 -14.22 3.57
CA PRO A 193 -2.79 -13.94 2.17
C PRO A 193 -4.03 -13.05 2.01
N LEU A 194 -4.12 -11.92 2.73
CA LEU A 194 -5.23 -10.98 2.59
C LEU A 194 -4.86 -9.55 2.93
N PHE A 195 -5.72 -8.63 2.52
CA PHE A 195 -5.72 -7.23 2.93
C PHE A 195 -7.15 -6.78 3.20
N SER A 196 -7.29 -5.77 4.05
CA SER A 196 -8.59 -5.31 4.54
C SER A 196 -8.63 -3.80 4.59
N GLU A 197 -9.82 -3.23 4.40
CA GLU A 197 -10.09 -1.82 4.67
C GLU A 197 -11.06 -1.70 5.84
N PHE A 198 -10.72 -0.79 6.74
CA PHE A 198 -11.49 -0.42 7.90
C PHE A 198 -11.93 1.03 7.75
N ASP A 199 -13.10 1.36 8.29
CA ASP A 199 -13.46 2.76 8.46
C ASP A 199 -12.69 3.42 9.61
N HIS A 200 -12.96 4.70 9.87
CA HIS A 200 -12.29 5.45 10.93
C HIS A 200 -12.54 4.87 12.33
N ASP A 201 -13.68 4.20 12.55
CA ASP A 201 -14.05 3.65 13.84
C ASP A 201 -13.44 2.27 14.11
N GLY A 202 -12.89 1.65 13.08
CA GLY A 202 -12.26 0.33 13.13
C GLY A 202 -13.19 -0.79 12.67
N GLU A 203 -14.32 -0.47 12.03
CA GLU A 203 -15.21 -1.49 11.45
C GLU A 203 -14.66 -1.97 10.11
N LEU A 204 -14.65 -3.29 9.91
CA LEU A 204 -14.22 -3.90 8.65
C LEU A 204 -15.26 -3.63 7.55
N ILE A 205 -14.88 -2.89 6.51
CA ILE A 205 -15.76 -2.54 5.39
C ILE A 205 -15.39 -3.24 4.08
N PHE A 206 -14.17 -3.78 3.99
CA PHE A 206 -13.72 -4.55 2.84
C PHE A 206 -12.64 -5.54 3.25
N SER A 207 -12.68 -6.75 2.68
CA SER A 207 -11.62 -7.74 2.84
C SER A 207 -11.46 -8.52 1.54
N ALA A 208 -10.21 -8.72 1.11
CA ALA A 208 -9.87 -9.50 -0.07
C ALA A 208 -8.67 -10.38 0.19
N ALA A 209 -8.74 -11.61 -0.33
CA ALA A 209 -7.70 -12.61 -0.18
C ALA A 209 -7.02 -12.95 -1.50
N PHE A 210 -5.73 -13.28 -1.41
CA PHE A 210 -4.94 -13.88 -2.48
C PHE A 210 -5.08 -15.41 -2.43
N PRO A 211 -4.62 -16.13 -3.47
CA PRO A 211 -4.41 -17.58 -3.36
C PRO A 211 -3.52 -17.92 -2.15
N THR A 212 -3.79 -19.04 -1.49
CA THR A 212 -3.22 -19.39 -0.17
C THR A 212 -1.70 -19.50 -0.10
N GLU A 213 -1.03 -19.70 -1.24
CA GLU A 213 0.43 -19.81 -1.34
C GLU A 213 1.12 -18.43 -1.51
N SER A 214 0.35 -17.34 -1.53
CA SER A 214 0.88 -15.98 -1.74
C SER A 214 0.98 -15.22 -0.43
N GLU A 215 2.02 -14.41 -0.30
CA GLU A 215 2.18 -13.44 0.77
C GLU A 215 2.25 -12.03 0.18
N THR A 216 1.96 -11.01 1.00
CA THR A 216 2.22 -9.62 0.62
C THR A 216 3.17 -8.98 1.61
N TYR A 217 4.27 -8.42 1.12
CA TYR A 217 5.16 -7.63 1.98
C TYR A 217 4.43 -6.43 2.60
N ARG A 218 3.74 -5.69 1.74
CA ARG A 218 2.81 -4.61 2.10
C ARG A 218 1.69 -4.55 1.07
N ALA A 219 0.54 -4.01 1.48
CA ALA A 219 -0.55 -3.66 0.60
C ALA A 219 -0.79 -2.14 0.66
N PHE A 220 -1.03 -1.53 -0.49
CA PHE A 220 -1.32 -0.10 -0.62
C PHE A 220 -2.46 0.12 -1.61
N ARG A 221 -3.26 1.14 -1.34
CA ARG A 221 -4.34 1.63 -2.21
C ARG A 221 -4.06 3.08 -2.57
N PHE A 222 -4.07 3.36 -3.87
CA PHE A 222 -3.88 4.69 -4.42
C PHE A 222 -4.98 5.00 -5.44
N PRO A 223 -5.35 6.29 -5.59
CA PRO A 223 -6.06 6.73 -6.78
C PRO A 223 -5.26 6.34 -8.01
N TRP A 224 -5.92 5.73 -8.99
CA TRP A 224 -5.29 5.34 -10.25
C TRP A 224 -6.07 5.93 -11.42
N SER A 225 -5.36 6.64 -12.30
CA SER A 225 -5.88 7.07 -13.59
C SER A 225 -5.06 6.44 -14.70
N GLY A 226 -5.73 5.77 -15.63
CA GLY A 226 -5.12 5.10 -16.77
C GLY A 226 -5.58 5.72 -18.09
N GLN A 227 -4.58 6.01 -18.94
CA GLN A 227 -4.73 6.55 -20.29
C GLN A 227 -4.09 5.56 -21.28
N PRO A 228 -4.79 4.47 -21.62
CA PRO A 228 -4.27 3.48 -22.56
C PRO A 228 -4.00 4.10 -23.94
N THR A 229 -2.96 3.61 -24.62
CA THR A 229 -2.56 4.07 -25.96
C THR A 229 -3.32 3.41 -27.09
N ASP A 230 -3.93 2.25 -26.83
CA ASP A 230 -4.73 1.52 -27.81
C ASP A 230 -6.13 2.13 -27.92
N ASN A 231 -6.82 1.87 -29.03
CA ASN A 231 -8.20 2.32 -29.22
C ASN A 231 -9.19 1.51 -28.35
N PRO A 232 -10.33 2.10 -27.94
CA PRO A 232 -11.40 1.34 -27.32
C PRO A 232 -11.93 0.23 -28.24
N ALA A 233 -12.36 -0.87 -27.64
CA ALA A 233 -12.93 -2.03 -28.33
C ALA A 233 -14.45 -1.88 -28.51
N ILE A 234 -14.93 -2.41 -29.64
CA ILE A 234 -16.34 -2.46 -30.00
C ILE A 234 -16.68 -3.82 -30.61
N VAL A 235 -17.79 -4.40 -30.16
CA VAL A 235 -18.52 -5.49 -30.80
C VAL A 235 -19.98 -5.06 -30.91
N ALA A 236 -20.66 -5.45 -31.99
CA ALA A 236 -22.09 -5.22 -32.15
C ALA A 236 -22.77 -6.47 -32.68
N GLU A 237 -23.98 -6.73 -32.20
CA GLU A 237 -24.85 -7.84 -32.58
C GLU A 237 -26.18 -7.28 -33.09
N LEU A 238 -26.64 -7.78 -34.24
CA LEU A 238 -27.94 -7.44 -34.80
C LEU A 238 -29.05 -8.27 -34.12
N GLY A 239 -30.14 -7.58 -33.77
CA GLY A 239 -31.37 -8.15 -33.25
C GLY A 239 -32.53 -8.00 -34.25
N ALA A 240 -33.73 -8.38 -33.81
CA ALA A 240 -34.94 -8.19 -34.59
C ALA A 240 -35.31 -6.70 -34.71
N ASP A 241 -36.02 -6.33 -35.78
CA ASP A 241 -36.59 -4.99 -35.98
C ASP A 241 -35.54 -3.84 -35.89
N ASP A 242 -34.41 -4.00 -36.58
CA ASP A 242 -33.30 -3.03 -36.63
C ASP A 242 -32.64 -2.72 -35.28
N GLU A 243 -32.82 -3.59 -34.29
CA GLU A 243 -32.15 -3.50 -33.00
C GLU A 243 -30.67 -3.87 -33.12
N VAL A 244 -29.82 -3.12 -32.43
CA VAL A 244 -28.38 -3.37 -32.34
C VAL A 244 -27.99 -3.36 -30.88
N THR A 245 -27.32 -4.42 -30.43
CA THR A 245 -26.69 -4.47 -29.11
C THR A 245 -25.19 -4.31 -29.26
N ILE A 246 -24.64 -3.26 -28.65
CA ILE A 246 -23.24 -2.87 -28.74
C ILE A 246 -22.57 -3.15 -27.40
N TYR A 247 -21.39 -3.75 -27.45
CA TYR A 247 -20.51 -3.99 -26.33
C TYR A 247 -19.28 -3.09 -26.50
N ALA A 248 -19.10 -2.16 -25.56
CA ALA A 248 -17.99 -1.21 -25.57
C ALA A 248 -17.13 -1.39 -24.32
N SER A 249 -15.82 -1.56 -24.51
CA SER A 249 -14.86 -1.71 -23.41
C SER A 249 -13.53 -1.03 -23.77
N TRP A 250 -12.82 -0.55 -22.76
CA TRP A 250 -11.48 0.01 -22.94
C TRP A 250 -10.60 -0.33 -21.75
N ASN A 251 -9.84 -1.41 -21.88
CA ASN A 251 -8.98 -1.89 -20.82
C ASN A 251 -7.94 -0.82 -20.45
N GLY A 252 -7.76 -0.58 -19.15
CA GLY A 252 -6.85 0.46 -18.67
C GLY A 252 -7.46 1.86 -18.60
N ALA A 253 -8.55 2.17 -19.32
CA ALA A 253 -9.11 3.51 -19.32
C ALA A 253 -9.99 3.77 -18.08
N THR A 254 -9.64 4.80 -17.30
CA THR A 254 -10.35 5.14 -16.06
C THR A 254 -11.27 6.34 -16.21
N GLU A 255 -10.99 7.23 -17.17
CA GLU A 255 -11.66 8.53 -17.28
C GLU A 255 -12.86 8.55 -18.24
N VAL A 256 -13.19 7.42 -18.86
CA VAL A 256 -14.38 7.32 -19.72
C VAL A 256 -15.63 7.47 -18.87
N ALA A 257 -16.37 8.55 -19.11
CA ALA A 257 -17.66 8.84 -18.49
C ALA A 257 -18.82 8.39 -19.38
N THR A 258 -18.73 8.68 -20.69
CA THR A 258 -19.81 8.44 -21.64
C THR A 258 -19.27 7.84 -22.94
N TRP A 259 -20.02 6.87 -23.46
CA TRP A 259 -19.88 6.34 -24.81
C TRP A 259 -20.88 7.05 -25.73
N GLN A 260 -20.39 7.83 -26.70
CA GLN A 260 -21.22 8.40 -27.76
C GLN A 260 -21.20 7.45 -28.95
N VAL A 261 -22.36 6.86 -29.25
CA VAL A 261 -22.57 6.00 -30.41
C VAL A 261 -22.68 6.88 -31.65
N LEU A 262 -21.94 6.51 -32.69
CA LEU A 262 -22.00 7.10 -34.02
C LEU A 262 -22.50 6.05 -35.00
N ALA A 263 -23.38 6.43 -35.94
CA ALA A 263 -23.85 5.56 -37.00
C ALA A 263 -23.94 6.30 -38.33
N GLY A 264 -23.82 5.59 -39.45
CA GLY A 264 -24.01 6.20 -40.76
C GLY A 264 -23.77 5.28 -41.95
N ALA A 265 -23.93 5.86 -43.15
CA ALA A 265 -23.96 5.12 -44.40
C ALA A 265 -22.57 4.61 -44.85
N GLY A 266 -21.49 5.14 -44.28
CA GLY A 266 -20.12 4.78 -44.65
C GLY A 266 -19.15 4.88 -43.46
N PRO A 267 -17.97 4.24 -43.57
CA PRO A 267 -17.01 4.16 -42.47
C PRO A 267 -16.45 5.52 -42.02
N ASP A 268 -16.43 6.49 -42.93
CA ASP A 268 -15.96 7.88 -42.71
C ASP A 268 -17.11 8.89 -42.64
N SER A 269 -18.35 8.43 -42.52
CA SER A 269 -19.56 9.26 -42.55
C SER A 269 -20.52 8.84 -41.45
N LEU A 270 -20.04 8.92 -40.20
CA LEU A 270 -20.82 8.60 -39.01
C LEU A 270 -21.28 9.89 -38.31
N GLU A 271 -22.54 9.93 -37.91
CA GLU A 271 -23.12 11.00 -37.12
C GLU A 271 -23.51 10.50 -35.72
N PRO A 272 -23.51 11.37 -34.69
CA PRO A 272 -23.98 10.99 -33.36
C PRO A 272 -25.43 10.48 -33.38
N LEU A 273 -25.63 9.27 -32.87
CA LEU A 273 -26.94 8.62 -32.81
C LEU A 273 -27.49 8.53 -31.39
N ALA A 274 -26.63 8.13 -30.44
CA ALA A 274 -27.02 7.90 -29.06
C ALA A 274 -25.83 8.09 -28.11
N SER A 275 -26.11 8.07 -26.81
CA SER A 275 -25.06 8.07 -25.78
C SER A 275 -25.47 7.20 -24.60
N ALA A 276 -24.49 6.54 -23.97
CA ALA A 276 -24.71 5.78 -22.75
C ALA A 276 -23.59 6.07 -21.73
N PRO A 277 -23.91 6.23 -20.43
CA PRO A 277 -22.89 6.32 -19.41
C PRO A 277 -22.11 4.99 -19.33
N ARG A 278 -20.80 5.07 -19.10
CA ARG A 278 -19.99 3.88 -18.86
C ARG A 278 -20.54 3.11 -17.65
N LYS A 279 -20.63 1.80 -17.79
CA LYS A 279 -20.94 0.86 -16.70
C LYS A 279 -19.86 -0.21 -16.63
N GLY A 280 -19.23 -0.37 -15.46
CA GLY A 280 -18.22 -1.40 -15.21
C GLY A 280 -17.05 -1.41 -16.20
N PHE A 281 -16.53 -2.60 -16.46
CA PHE A 281 -15.50 -2.84 -17.48
C PHE A 281 -16.08 -2.75 -18.91
N GLU A 282 -17.22 -3.40 -19.15
CA GLU A 282 -17.90 -3.43 -20.44
C GLU A 282 -19.30 -2.83 -20.33
N THR A 283 -19.60 -1.90 -21.22
CA THR A 283 -20.89 -1.22 -21.31
C THR A 283 -21.70 -1.79 -22.46
N VAL A 284 -22.88 -2.32 -22.14
CA VAL A 284 -23.86 -2.80 -23.11
C VAL A 284 -24.82 -1.67 -23.47
N ILE A 285 -24.99 -1.40 -24.75
CA ILE A 285 -25.83 -0.33 -25.29
C ILE A 285 -26.76 -0.93 -26.35
N THR A 286 -28.07 -0.88 -26.11
CA THR A 286 -29.08 -1.33 -27.07
C THR A 286 -29.78 -0.12 -27.68
N LEU A 287 -29.87 -0.09 -29.01
CA LEU A 287 -30.52 0.97 -29.77
C LEU A 287 -31.09 0.43 -31.08
N ARG A 288 -31.77 1.28 -31.85
CA ARG A 288 -32.27 0.93 -33.19
C ARG A 288 -31.63 1.81 -34.24
N THR A 289 -31.19 1.21 -35.34
CA THR A 289 -30.64 1.94 -36.49
C THR A 289 -30.69 1.10 -37.75
N THR A 290 -30.99 1.75 -38.88
CA THR A 290 -30.90 1.14 -40.22
C THR A 290 -29.54 1.41 -40.87
N GLU A 291 -28.67 2.19 -40.22
CA GLU A 291 -27.36 2.56 -40.76
C GLU A 291 -26.38 1.37 -40.72
N PRO A 292 -25.63 1.09 -41.80
CA PRO A 292 -24.80 -0.11 -41.91
C PRO A 292 -23.47 -0.03 -41.16
N TYR A 293 -23.02 1.14 -40.72
CA TYR A 293 -21.77 1.31 -39.98
C TYR A 293 -21.99 1.93 -38.61
N ILE A 294 -21.22 1.47 -37.63
CA ILE A 294 -21.27 1.95 -36.25
C ILE A 294 -19.87 2.12 -35.65
N GLY A 295 -19.73 3.09 -34.77
CA GLY A 295 -18.52 3.34 -33.99
C GLY A 295 -18.85 4.06 -32.69
N LEU A 296 -17.90 4.18 -31.77
CA LEU A 296 -18.09 4.99 -30.56
C LEU A 296 -16.94 5.95 -30.33
N LYS A 297 -17.28 7.11 -29.74
CA LYS A 297 -16.34 7.98 -29.05
C LYS A 297 -16.45 7.77 -27.54
N ALA A 298 -15.34 7.51 -26.89
CA ALA A 298 -15.21 7.57 -25.45
C ALA A 298 -14.97 9.02 -25.03
N THR A 299 -15.78 9.55 -24.13
CA THR A 299 -15.68 10.94 -23.64
C THR A 299 -15.55 10.97 -22.13
N ASN A 300 -14.85 11.98 -21.61
CA ASN A 300 -14.74 12.21 -20.17
C ASN A 300 -15.90 13.06 -19.62
N GLY A 301 -15.90 13.36 -18.32
CA GLY A 301 -16.95 14.15 -17.67
C GLY A 301 -17.07 15.62 -18.11
N SER A 302 -16.21 16.08 -19.03
CA SER A 302 -16.26 17.42 -19.65
C SER A 302 -16.52 17.34 -21.16
N ASP A 303 -17.05 16.21 -21.64
CA ASP A 303 -17.35 15.91 -23.05
C ASP A 303 -16.12 15.94 -23.98
N ARG A 304 -14.89 15.91 -23.44
CA ARG A 304 -13.67 15.78 -24.23
C ARG A 304 -13.54 14.33 -24.71
N VAL A 305 -13.33 14.16 -26.01
CA VAL A 305 -13.03 12.84 -26.60
C VAL A 305 -11.67 12.35 -26.09
N LEU A 306 -11.68 11.16 -25.50
CA LEU A 306 -10.48 10.46 -25.02
C LEU A 306 -9.97 9.47 -26.07
N GLY A 307 -10.88 8.81 -26.78
CA GLY A 307 -10.55 7.81 -27.79
C GLY A 307 -11.75 7.50 -28.67
N THR A 308 -11.50 6.90 -29.84
CA THR A 308 -12.55 6.49 -30.79
C THR A 308 -12.30 5.04 -31.17
N THR A 309 -13.36 4.23 -31.25
CA THR A 309 -13.24 2.84 -31.68
C THR A 309 -12.91 2.81 -33.18
N ARG A 310 -12.52 1.64 -33.68
CA ARG A 310 -12.67 1.38 -35.12
C ARG A 310 -14.15 1.49 -35.50
N THR A 311 -14.42 1.85 -36.75
CA THR A 311 -15.75 1.70 -37.34
C THR A 311 -15.95 0.23 -37.72
N ILE A 312 -17.09 -0.36 -37.34
CA ILE A 312 -17.47 -1.71 -37.76
C ILE A 312 -18.70 -1.62 -38.66
N LYS A 313 -18.75 -2.50 -39.65
CA LYS A 313 -19.95 -2.70 -40.45
C LYS A 313 -20.84 -3.71 -39.71
N LEU A 314 -22.12 -3.38 -39.57
CA LEU A 314 -23.11 -4.32 -39.08
C LEU A 314 -23.35 -5.33 -40.20
N GLU A 315 -22.88 -6.55 -40.00
CA GLU A 315 -23.13 -7.67 -40.93
C GLU A 315 -23.94 -8.72 -40.18
N ASP A 316 -24.87 -9.37 -40.88
CA ASP A 316 -25.62 -10.50 -40.32
C ASP A 316 -24.60 -11.57 -39.88
N SER A 317 -24.65 -11.94 -38.61
CA SER A 317 -23.97 -13.14 -38.12
C SER A 317 -24.58 -14.34 -38.85
N ALA A 318 -23.89 -14.83 -39.88
CA ALA A 318 -24.29 -16.03 -40.62
C ALA A 318 -24.29 -17.29 -39.73
#